data_AF-A0A957A9T6-F1
#
_entry.id   AF-A0A957A9T6-F1
#
_cell.length_a   1.000
_cell.length_b   1.000
_cell.length_c   1.000
_cell.angle_alpha   90.00
_cell.angle_beta   90.00
_cell.angle_gamma   90.00
#
_symmetry.space_group_name_H-M   'P 1'
#
loop_
_entity.id
_entity.type
_entity.pdbx_description
1 polymer ?
#
loop_
_entity_poly.entity_id
_entity_poly.type
_entity_poly.pdbx_seq_one_letter_code
_entity_poly.pdbx_strand_id
1 'polypeptide(L)'
;ESLSGTVALRTWNGRGSVRLLDADAESGFELLERVYPGTTAEMVAEDEATLALLATMPSLWVDPPDDPTLITMERWAKELFEYPVRFGETGPLPLELVVEAAEVFREMIASSPSPKLLHGDLHHSNILSATRAPWLA
;
A
#
# COMPACT_ATOMS: atom_id res chain seq x y z
N GLU A 1 8.30 -6.88 -8.84
CA GLU A 1 7.28 -6.86 -7.77
C GLU A 1 7.77 -7.45 -6.44
N SER A 2 8.52 -8.55 -6.41
CA SER A 2 8.96 -9.18 -5.13
C SER A 2 9.85 -8.31 -4.21
N LEU A 3 10.78 -7.50 -4.76
CA LEU A 3 11.75 -6.78 -3.91
C LEU A 3 11.15 -5.65 -3.05
N SER A 4 10.13 -4.94 -3.55
CA SER A 4 9.51 -3.84 -2.79
C SER A 4 8.71 -4.35 -1.60
N GLY A 5 8.06 -5.51 -1.73
CA GLY A 5 7.34 -6.17 -0.64
C GLY A 5 8.30 -6.58 0.49
N THR A 6 9.43 -7.21 0.15
CA THR A 6 10.46 -7.59 1.11
C THR A 6 10.99 -6.39 1.88
N VAL A 7 11.28 -5.27 1.18
CA VAL A 7 11.76 -4.03 1.81
C VAL A 7 10.70 -3.45 2.75
N ALA A 8 9.44 -3.42 2.34
CA ALA A 8 8.34 -2.93 3.17
C ALA A 8 8.18 -3.77 4.44
N LEU A 9 8.14 -5.09 4.32
CA LEU A 9 8.03 -6.03 5.45
C LEU A 9 9.22 -5.93 6.42
N ARG A 10 10.45 -5.78 5.89
CA ARG A 10 11.65 -5.53 6.73
C ARG A 10 11.57 -4.21 7.47
N THR A 11 11.04 -3.18 6.81
CA THR A 11 10.89 -1.84 7.40
C THR A 11 9.85 -1.85 8.52
N TRP A 12 8.68 -2.46 8.29
CA TRP A 12 7.66 -2.58 9.32
C TRP A 12 8.08 -3.51 10.46
N ASN A 13 8.80 -4.59 10.16
CA ASN A 13 9.32 -5.55 11.15
C ASN A 13 8.25 -6.03 12.16
N GLY A 14 7.06 -6.37 11.64
CA GLY A 14 5.91 -6.78 12.45
C GLY A 14 5.08 -5.63 13.03
N ARG A 15 5.41 -4.37 12.77
CA ARG A 15 4.57 -3.22 13.16
C ARG A 15 3.38 -3.13 12.23
N GLY A 16 2.20 -3.46 12.74
CA GLY A 16 0.96 -3.39 11.96
C GLY A 16 0.85 -4.42 10.82
N SER A 17 1.93 -5.13 10.52
CA SER A 17 2.03 -6.09 9.43
C SER A 17 2.56 -7.42 9.91
N VAL A 18 2.49 -8.44 9.06
CA VAL A 18 3.22 -9.70 9.29
C VAL A 18 4.74 -9.52 9.33
N ARG A 19 5.44 -10.35 10.11
CA ARG A 19 6.90 -10.41 10.10
C ARG A 19 7.40 -11.22 8.90
N LEU A 20 8.42 -10.69 8.23
CA LEU A 20 9.28 -11.48 7.36
C LEU A 20 10.26 -12.30 8.22
N LEU A 21 10.18 -13.63 8.10
CA LEU A 21 11.05 -14.57 8.80
C LEU A 21 12.30 -14.91 7.99
N ASP A 22 12.16 -15.05 6.68
CA ASP A 22 13.25 -15.29 5.75
C ASP A 22 12.88 -14.80 4.34
N ALA A 23 13.87 -14.54 3.48
CA ALA A 23 13.63 -14.19 2.09
C ALA A 23 14.80 -14.62 1.20
N ASP A 24 14.47 -15.23 0.07
CA ASP A 24 15.39 -15.46 -1.05
C ASP A 24 15.07 -14.45 -2.16
N ALA A 25 15.89 -13.39 -2.22
CA ALA A 25 15.71 -12.32 -3.19
C ALA A 25 16.00 -12.76 -4.64
N GLU A 26 16.83 -13.79 -4.84
CA GLU A 26 17.15 -14.29 -6.18
C GLU A 26 15.99 -15.11 -6.75
N SER A 27 15.38 -15.95 -5.90
CA SER A 27 14.21 -16.76 -6.28
C SER A 27 12.88 -16.04 -6.11
N GLY A 28 12.83 -14.92 -5.39
CA GLY A 28 11.62 -14.16 -5.08
C GLY A 28 10.73 -14.81 -4.02
N PHE A 29 11.26 -15.69 -3.18
CA PHE A 29 10.51 -16.35 -2.11
C PHE A 29 10.58 -15.57 -0.81
N GLU A 30 9.46 -15.52 -0.08
CA GLU A 30 9.35 -14.93 1.24
C GLU A 30 8.73 -15.95 2.21
N LEU A 31 9.35 -16.09 3.38
CA LEU A 31 8.79 -16.84 4.49
C LEU A 31 8.23 -15.83 5.49
N LEU A 32 6.92 -15.85 5.68
CA LEU A 32 6.21 -14.91 6.57
C LEU A 32 5.77 -15.60 7.85
N GLU A 33 5.57 -14.81 8.91
CA GLU A 33 4.90 -15.33 10.09
C GLU A 33 3.48 -15.79 9.73
N ARG A 34 3.10 -16.97 10.23
CA ARG A 34 1.74 -17.44 10.07
C ARG A 34 0.81 -16.63 10.95
N VAL A 35 -0.16 -15.95 10.34
CA VAL A 35 -1.25 -15.31 11.09
C VAL A 35 -2.19 -16.37 11.62
N TYR A 36 -2.52 -16.28 12.91
CA TYR A 36 -3.49 -17.15 13.58
C TYR A 36 -4.36 -16.30 14.52
N PRO A 37 -5.70 -16.43 14.49
CA PRO A 37 -6.48 -17.37 13.68
C PRO A 37 -6.52 -17.03 12.18
N GLY A 38 -6.18 -15.79 11.78
CA GLY A 38 -6.13 -15.41 10.38
C GLY A 38 -7.50 -15.14 9.76
N THR A 39 -8.54 -14.94 10.58
CA THR A 39 -9.86 -14.51 10.11
C THR A 39 -9.73 -13.08 9.56
N THR A 40 -10.11 -12.86 8.31
CA THR A 40 -10.10 -11.55 7.67
C THR A 40 -11.16 -10.63 8.29
N ALA A 41 -10.90 -9.32 8.29
CA ALA A 41 -11.84 -8.32 8.77
C ALA A 41 -13.11 -8.26 7.89
N GLU A 42 -13.02 -8.70 6.63
CA GLU A 42 -14.20 -8.85 5.74
C GLU A 42 -15.25 -9.83 6.29
N MET A 43 -14.87 -10.76 7.17
CA MET A 43 -15.80 -11.74 7.77
C MET A 43 -16.51 -11.24 9.03
N VAL A 44 -16.17 -10.06 9.56
CA VAL A 44 -16.86 -9.46 10.71
C VAL A 44 -17.87 -8.40 10.26
N ALA A 45 -18.59 -7.79 11.19
CA ALA A 45 -19.52 -6.71 10.84
C ALA A 45 -18.78 -5.51 10.24
N GLU A 46 -19.39 -4.80 9.29
CA GLU A 46 -18.77 -3.68 8.56
C GLU A 46 -18.18 -2.60 9.48
N ASP A 47 -18.89 -2.23 10.54
CA ASP A 47 -18.42 -1.26 11.52
C ASP A 47 -17.15 -1.77 12.25
N GLU A 48 -17.09 -3.07 12.56
CA GLU A 48 -15.92 -3.70 13.18
C GLU A 48 -14.75 -3.79 12.20
N ALA A 49 -15.01 -4.12 10.93
CA ALA A 49 -14.00 -4.16 9.87
C ALA A 49 -13.38 -2.77 9.65
N THR A 50 -14.21 -1.72 9.65
CA THR A 50 -13.76 -0.33 9.54
C THR A 50 -12.89 0.04 10.75
N LEU A 51 -13.29 -0.32 11.96
CA LEU A 51 -12.50 -0.09 13.17
C LEU A 51 -11.16 -0.84 13.15
N ALA A 52 -11.13 -2.07 12.62
CA ALA A 52 -9.92 -2.85 12.42
C ALA A 52 -8.94 -2.14 11.47
N LEU A 53 -9.45 -1.59 10.36
CA LEU A 53 -8.67 -0.80 9.41
C LEU A 53 -8.10 0.46 10.05
N LEU A 54 -8.94 1.23 10.75
CA LEU A 54 -8.52 2.46 11.44
C LEU A 54 -7.50 2.19 12.55
N ALA A 55 -7.56 1.04 13.22
CA ALA A 55 -6.60 0.64 14.24
C ALA A 55 -5.25 0.18 13.64
N THR A 56 -5.28 -0.44 12.46
CA THR A 56 -4.08 -1.03 11.82
C THR A 56 -3.33 -0.02 10.98
N MET A 57 -4.04 0.76 10.15
CA MET A 57 -3.45 1.65 9.14
C MET A 57 -2.39 2.63 9.68
N PRO A 58 -2.60 3.36 10.79
CA PRO A 58 -1.61 4.33 11.27
C PRO A 58 -0.29 3.69 11.70
N SER A 59 -0.31 2.42 12.09
CA SER A 59 0.89 1.71 12.52
C SER A 59 1.84 1.39 11.35
N LEU A 60 1.33 1.36 10.11
CA LEU A 60 2.11 1.13 8.90
C LEU A 60 2.80 2.41 8.39
N TRP A 61 2.34 3.59 8.82
CA TRP A 61 2.85 4.90 8.39
C TRP A 61 4.18 5.26 9.07
N VAL A 62 5.23 4.57 8.66
CA VAL A 62 6.61 4.82 9.09
C VAL A 62 7.38 5.59 8.01
N ASP A 63 8.52 6.17 8.38
CA ASP A 63 9.42 6.77 7.38
C ASP A 63 9.95 5.66 6.45
N PRO A 64 9.89 5.87 5.13
CA PRO A 64 10.41 4.87 4.20
C PRO A 64 11.95 4.80 4.28
N PRO A 65 12.55 3.61 4.09
CA PRO A 65 14.00 3.51 3.91
C PRO A 65 14.42 4.18 2.59
N ASP A 66 15.69 4.57 2.52
CA ASP A 66 16.32 4.99 1.26
C ASP A 66 16.60 3.76 0.39
N ASP A 67 15.55 3.26 -0.27
CA ASP A 67 15.62 2.07 -1.13
C ASP A 67 14.92 2.34 -2.49
N PRO A 68 15.63 2.26 -3.62
CA PRO A 68 15.09 2.59 -4.94
C PRO A 68 14.07 1.57 -5.48
N THR A 69 13.90 0.43 -4.81
CA THR A 69 12.87 -0.57 -5.16
C THR A 69 11.49 -0.14 -4.72
N LEU A 70 11.38 0.73 -3.69
CA LEU A 70 10.13 1.36 -3.30
C LEU A 70 9.74 2.40 -4.36
N ILE A 71 8.50 2.30 -4.85
CA ILE A 71 7.98 3.27 -5.81
C ILE A 71 7.30 4.41 -5.06
N THR A 72 7.50 5.63 -5.55
CA THR A 72 6.76 6.79 -5.05
C THR A 72 5.40 6.87 -5.72
N MET A 73 4.48 7.64 -5.13
CA MET A 73 3.17 7.87 -5.73
C MET A 73 3.29 8.57 -7.09
N GLU A 74 4.23 9.50 -7.26
CA GLU A 74 4.48 10.19 -8.53
C GLU A 74 4.96 9.22 -9.61
N ARG A 75 5.84 8.27 -9.26
CA ARG A 75 6.29 7.22 -10.17
C ARG A 75 5.14 6.28 -10.54
N TRP A 76 4.32 5.90 -9.55
CA TRP A 76 3.16 5.05 -9.76
C TRP A 76 2.12 5.72 -10.68
N ALA A 77 1.88 7.03 -10.49
CA ALA A 77 0.94 7.81 -11.28
C ALA A 77 1.50 8.31 -12.62
N LYS A 78 2.68 7.86 -13.06
CA LYS A 78 3.35 8.37 -14.27
C LYS A 78 2.44 8.34 -15.51
N GLU A 79 1.72 7.24 -15.73
CA GLU A 79 0.83 7.08 -16.90
C GLU A 79 -0.34 8.08 -16.90
N LEU A 80 -0.80 8.54 -15.72
CA LEU A 80 -1.81 9.60 -15.62
C LEU A 80 -1.35 10.89 -16.32
N PHE A 81 -0.07 11.24 -16.15
CA PHE A 81 0.52 12.44 -16.73
C PHE A 81 0.89 12.28 -18.21
N GLU A 82 1.20 11.06 -18.65
CA GLU A 82 1.54 10.76 -20.05
C GLU A 82 0.28 10.56 -20.92
N TYR A 83 -0.87 10.30 -20.30
CA TYR A 83 -2.13 10.02 -20.99
C TYR A 83 -2.52 11.08 -22.04
N PRO A 84 -2.49 12.41 -21.77
CA PRO A 84 -2.86 13.42 -22.77
C PRO A 84 -2.03 13.35 -24.06
N VAL A 85 -0.73 13.11 -23.92
CA VAL A 85 0.20 12.99 -25.05
C VAL A 85 -0.04 11.70 -25.82
N ARG A 86 -0.32 10.62 -25.09
CA ARG A 86 -0.47 9.28 -25.67
C ARG A 86 -1.80 9.08 -26.41
N PHE A 87 -2.88 9.68 -25.91
CA PHE A 87 -4.23 9.37 -26.38
C PHE A 87 -5.02 10.59 -26.90
N GLY A 88 -4.66 11.81 -26.49
CA GLY A 88 -5.42 13.02 -26.84
C GLY A 88 -6.90 12.91 -26.47
N GLU A 89 -7.77 13.52 -27.29
CA GLU A 89 -9.23 13.53 -27.07
C GLU A 89 -9.92 12.21 -27.45
N THR A 90 -9.27 11.38 -28.25
CA THR A 90 -9.84 10.11 -28.76
C THR A 90 -9.49 8.91 -27.89
N GLY A 91 -8.97 9.14 -26.69
CA GLY A 91 -8.58 8.10 -25.75
C GLY A 91 -9.75 7.36 -25.11
N PRO A 92 -9.47 6.26 -24.39
CA PRO A 92 -10.49 5.46 -23.70
C PRO A 92 -11.18 6.19 -22.53
N LEU A 93 -10.56 7.23 -21.99
CA LEU A 93 -11.05 8.11 -20.92
C LEU A 93 -11.20 9.55 -21.44
N PRO A 94 -12.20 10.31 -20.94
CA PRO A 94 -12.36 11.73 -21.26
C PRO A 94 -11.12 12.54 -20.86
N LEU A 95 -10.54 13.27 -21.81
CA LEU A 95 -9.31 14.02 -21.59
C LEU A 95 -9.43 15.06 -20.46
N GLU A 96 -10.58 15.74 -20.38
CA GLU A 96 -10.85 16.73 -19.33
C GLU A 96 -10.74 16.14 -17.91
N LEU A 97 -11.28 14.93 -17.69
CA LEU A 97 -11.23 14.26 -16.38
C LEU A 97 -9.81 13.81 -16.04
N VAL A 98 -9.03 13.39 -17.04
CA VAL A 98 -7.63 13.00 -16.83
C VAL A 98 -6.79 14.20 -16.43
N VAL A 99 -6.98 15.34 -17.09
CA VAL A 99 -6.29 16.60 -16.76
C VAL A 99 -6.66 17.06 -15.35
N GLU A 100 -7.95 17.04 -15.00
CA GLU A 100 -8.43 17.36 -13.66
C GLU A 100 -7.85 16.42 -12.60
N ALA A 101 -7.88 15.10 -12.82
CA ALA A 101 -7.29 14.12 -11.92
C ALA A 101 -5.78 14.35 -11.73
N ALA A 102 -5.05 14.71 -12.79
CA ALA A 102 -3.64 15.04 -12.73
C ALA A 102 -3.36 16.32 -11.93
N GLU A 103 -4.26 17.31 -11.98
CA GLU A 103 -4.19 18.52 -11.17
C GLU A 103 -4.42 18.22 -9.69
N VAL A 104 -5.52 17.53 -9.36
CA VAL A 104 -5.83 17.10 -7.99
C VAL A 104 -4.70 16.27 -7.40
N PHE A 105 -4.13 15.34 -8.17
CA PHE A 105 -2.99 14.54 -7.74
C PHE A 105 -1.79 15.42 -7.35
N ARG A 106 -1.44 16.41 -8.19
CA ARG A 106 -0.32 17.33 -7.89
C ARG A 106 -0.57 18.12 -6.61
N GLU A 107 -1.80 18.60 -6.40
CA GLU A 107 -2.16 19.34 -5.19
C GLU A 107 -2.07 18.47 -3.93
N MET A 108 -2.52 17.21 -4.00
CA MET A 108 -2.45 16.26 -2.88
C MET A 108 -1.00 15.91 -2.52
N ILE A 109 -0.15 15.67 -3.51
CA ILE A 109 1.28 15.41 -3.26
C ILE A 109 1.96 16.64 -2.65
N ALA A 110 1.73 17.83 -3.22
CA ALA A 110 2.35 19.06 -2.74
C ALA A 110 1.91 19.47 -1.32
N SER A 111 0.73 19.07 -0.89
CA SER A 111 0.20 19.33 0.47
C SER A 111 0.56 18.25 1.50
N SER A 112 1.19 17.15 1.08
CA SER A 112 1.61 16.09 2.00
C SER A 112 2.82 16.53 2.83
N PRO A 113 2.77 16.42 4.18
CA PRO A 113 3.81 16.97 5.05
C PRO A 113 5.14 16.20 4.97
N SER A 114 5.09 14.89 4.69
CA SER A 114 6.27 14.03 4.55
C SER A 114 5.89 12.69 3.89
N PRO A 115 6.78 12.06 3.11
CA PRO A 115 6.53 10.72 2.57
C PRO A 115 6.46 9.69 3.70
N LYS A 116 5.53 8.73 3.57
CA LYS A 116 5.39 7.57 4.44
C LYS A 116 5.37 6.30 3.62
N LEU A 117 5.87 5.21 4.20
CA LEU A 117 5.66 3.88 3.65
C LEU A 117 4.18 3.52 3.73
N LEU A 118 3.61 3.05 2.62
CA LEU A 118 2.21 2.66 2.49
C LEU A 118 2.10 1.17 2.18
N HIS A 119 0.98 0.56 2.58
CA HIS A 119 0.67 -0.84 2.23
C HIS A 119 0.51 -1.05 0.72
N GLY A 120 -0.03 -0.05 0.00
CA GLY A 120 -0.30 -0.10 -1.43
C GLY A 120 -1.65 -0.72 -1.80
N ASP A 121 -2.17 -1.64 -0.99
CA ASP A 121 -3.46 -2.30 -1.22
C ASP A 121 -4.21 -2.63 0.10
N LEU A 122 -4.48 -1.62 0.93
CA LEU A 122 -5.06 -1.84 2.26
C LEU A 122 -6.60 -1.86 2.20
N HIS A 123 -7.21 -3.01 2.47
CA HIS A 123 -8.66 -3.19 2.54
C HIS A 123 -9.03 -4.36 3.48
N HIS A 124 -10.32 -4.56 3.77
CA HIS A 124 -10.79 -5.50 4.81
C HIS A 124 -10.31 -6.95 4.65
N SER A 125 -10.04 -7.43 3.44
CA SER A 125 -9.53 -8.80 3.24
C SER A 125 -8.03 -8.91 3.48
N ASN A 126 -7.29 -7.80 3.40
CA ASN A 126 -5.86 -7.71 3.75
C ASN A 126 -5.68 -7.25 5.21
N ILE A 127 -6.68 -7.45 6.07
CA ILE A 127 -6.56 -7.22 7.51
C ILE A 127 -7.01 -8.50 8.20
N LEU A 128 -6.12 -9.10 8.97
CA LEU A 128 -6.30 -10.41 9.58
C LEU A 128 -6.18 -10.34 11.09
N SER A 129 -7.13 -10.99 11.77
CA SER A 129 -7.07 -11.17 13.21
C SER A 129 -5.89 -12.04 13.61
N ALA A 130 -5.16 -11.61 14.64
CA ALA A 130 -3.95 -12.28 15.08
C ALA A 130 -3.86 -12.42 16.61
N THR A 131 -3.03 -13.34 17.07
CA THR A 131 -2.69 -13.46 18.49
C THR A 131 -1.69 -12.38 18.93
N ARG A 132 -0.82 -11.92 18.02
CA ARG A 132 0.23 -10.93 18.31
C ARG A 132 -0.30 -9.51 18.46
N ALA A 133 -1.40 -9.20 17.78
CA ALA A 133 -2.12 -7.94 17.83
C ALA A 133 -3.58 -8.22 17.41
N PRO A 134 -4.57 -7.41 17.82
CA PRO A 134 -5.96 -7.65 17.42
C PRO A 134 -6.15 -7.83 15.92
N TRP A 135 -5.42 -7.03 15.13
CA TRP A 135 -5.41 -7.05 13.68
C TRP A 135 -4.00 -6.78 13.13
N LEU A 136 -3.68 -7.37 11.99
CA LEU A 136 -2.46 -7.17 11.21
C LEU A 136 -2.82 -7.03 9.73
N ALA A 137 -2.06 -6.24 8.99
CA ALA A 137 -2.11 -6.16 7.54
C ALA A 137 -1.12 -7.15 6.87
#